data_AF-A0A9X5XDZ3-F1
#
_entry.id   AF-A0A9X5XDZ3-F1
#
_cell.length_a   1.000
_cell.length_b   1.000
_cell.length_c   1.000
_cell.angle_alpha   90.00
_cell.angle_beta   90.00
_cell.angle_gamma   90.00
#
_symmetry.space_group_name_H-M   'P 1'
#
loop_
_entity.id
_entity.type
_entity.pdbx_description
1 polymer ?
#
loop_
_entity_poly.entity_id
_entity_poly.type
_entity_poly.pdbx_seq_one_letter_code
_entity_poly.pdbx_strand_id
1 'polypeptide(L)'
;MTTLMMILGIVVFAVGLLISIAWHELGHLSTAKLFGIRVPQYMVGFGPTIWSRKKGDTEYGVKAVPLGGYIRMIGMFPPGPDGRIEARSTSPFRGMIEDARSAAFEELQPGDETRLFYTRKPWKRVIVMFAGPFMNLVLAVAIFLGVMMTFGVQTQTTTVGKVSDCVIQQSENRS
;
A
#
# COMPACT_ATOMS: atom_id res chain seq x y z
N MET A 1 30.52 -7.91 11.71
CA MET A 1 29.45 -8.65 10.99
C MET A 1 28.04 -8.26 11.42
N THR A 2 27.84 -7.74 12.64
CA THR A 2 26.54 -7.31 13.17
C THR A 2 25.93 -6.09 12.47
N THR A 3 26.72 -5.04 12.19
CA THR A 3 26.23 -3.82 11.53
C THR A 3 25.73 -4.09 10.10
N LEU A 4 26.43 -4.93 9.36
CA LEU A 4 26.04 -5.33 8.00
C LEU A 4 24.70 -6.08 8.00
N MET A 5 24.53 -7.04 8.92
CA MET A 5 23.28 -7.79 9.08
C MET A 5 22.12 -6.88 9.51
N MET A 6 22.37 -5.89 10.36
CA MET A 6 21.37 -4.89 10.75
C MET A 6 20.93 -4.04 9.56
N ILE A 7 21.87 -3.48 8.79
CA ILE A 7 21.56 -2.67 7.61
C ILE A 7 20.77 -3.51 6.60
N LEU A 8 21.19 -4.75 6.36
CA LEU A 8 20.49 -5.67 5.47
C LEU A 8 19.06 -5.93 5.96
N GLY A 9 18.87 -6.18 7.26
CA GLY A 9 17.55 -6.36 7.85
C GLY A 9 16.63 -5.14 7.67
N ILE A 10 17.17 -3.93 7.87
CA ILE A 10 16.43 -2.67 7.65
C ILE A 10 16.02 -2.52 6.19
N VAL A 11 16.94 -2.79 5.24
CA VAL A 11 16.66 -2.70 3.81
C VAL A 11 15.58 -3.71 3.40
N VAL A 12 15.69 -4.96 3.85
CA VAL A 12 14.69 -6.01 3.57
C VAL A 12 13.32 -5.61 4.15
N PHE A 13 13.28 -5.09 5.37
CA PHE A 13 12.04 -4.61 5.99
C PHE A 13 11.43 -3.44 5.20
N ALA A 14 12.23 -2.44 4.81
CA ALA A 14 11.76 -1.30 4.03
C ALA A 14 11.21 -1.70 2.67
N VAL A 15 11.88 -2.63 1.97
CA VAL A 15 11.40 -3.19 0.71
C VAL A 15 10.10 -4.00 0.91
N GLY A 16 10.02 -4.80 1.97
CA GLY A 16 8.81 -5.54 2.31
C GLY A 16 7.61 -4.63 2.61
N LEU A 17 7.84 -3.52 3.32
CA LEU A 17 6.82 -2.50 3.57
C LEU A 17 6.33 -1.86 2.27
N LEU A 18 7.25 -1.51 1.36
CA LEU A 18 6.92 -0.96 0.04
C LEU A 18 6.05 -1.92 -0.79
N ILE A 19 6.42 -3.21 -0.79
CA ILE A 19 5.65 -4.26 -1.46
C ILE A 19 4.26 -4.38 -0.83
N SER A 20 4.16 -4.33 0.50
CA SER A 20 2.88 -4.39 1.22
C SER A 20 1.95 -3.23 0.87
N ILE A 21 2.48 -2.01 0.80
CA ILE A 21 1.71 -0.82 0.39
C ILE A 21 1.21 -0.96 -1.06
N ALA A 22 2.10 -1.35 -1.99
CA ALA A 22 1.71 -1.59 -3.38
C ALA A 22 0.65 -2.71 -3.47
N TRP A 23 0.80 -3.78 -2.72
CA TRP A 23 -0.15 -4.89 -2.67
C TRP A 23 -1.52 -4.45 -2.14
N HIS A 24 -1.53 -3.61 -1.11
CA HIS A 24 -2.74 -3.00 -0.55
C HIS A 24 -3.51 -2.20 -1.61
N GLU A 25 -2.80 -1.31 -2.30
CA GLU A 25 -3.41 -0.47 -3.34
C GLU A 25 -3.90 -1.33 -4.53
N LEU A 26 -3.17 -2.38 -4.88
CA LEU A 26 -3.61 -3.31 -5.91
C LEU A 26 -4.97 -3.96 -5.57
N GLY A 27 -5.27 -4.18 -4.29
CA GLY A 27 -6.57 -4.66 -3.82
C GLY A 27 -7.72 -3.71 -4.14
N HIS A 28 -7.51 -2.41 -3.91
CA HIS A 28 -8.49 -1.38 -4.29
C HIS A 28 -8.65 -1.30 -5.82
N LEU A 29 -7.54 -1.30 -6.57
CA LEU A 29 -7.58 -1.19 -8.04
C LEU A 29 -8.29 -2.38 -8.69
N SER A 30 -7.98 -3.60 -8.23
CA SER A 30 -8.55 -4.84 -8.79
C SER A 30 -10.06 -4.90 -8.60
N THR A 31 -10.56 -4.59 -7.41
CA THR A 31 -12.00 -4.55 -7.12
C THR A 31 -12.71 -3.39 -7.79
N ALA A 32 -12.08 -2.21 -7.88
CA ALA A 32 -12.63 -1.08 -8.63
C ALA A 32 -12.82 -1.43 -10.12
N LYS A 33 -11.83 -2.07 -10.75
CA LYS A 33 -11.92 -2.54 -12.14
C LYS A 33 -12.97 -3.62 -12.32
N LEU A 34 -13.12 -4.54 -11.36
CA LEU A 34 -14.16 -5.57 -11.37
C LEU A 34 -15.57 -4.96 -11.36
N PHE A 35 -15.79 -3.85 -10.64
CA PHE A 35 -17.06 -3.14 -10.64
C PHE A 35 -17.23 -2.12 -11.79
N GLY A 36 -16.33 -2.14 -12.78
CA GLY A 36 -16.38 -1.27 -13.94
C GLY A 36 -16.11 0.20 -13.62
N ILE A 37 -15.44 0.48 -12.50
CA ILE A 37 -15.02 1.82 -12.10
C ILE A 37 -13.68 2.10 -12.77
N ARG A 38 -13.54 3.27 -13.40
CA ARG A 38 -12.27 3.65 -14.03
C ARG A 38 -11.32 4.22 -12.97
N VAL A 39 -10.08 3.80 -13.08
CA VAL A 39 -8.98 4.17 -12.19
C VAL A 39 -7.86 4.77 -13.04
N PRO A 40 -7.81 6.10 -13.22
CA PRO A 40 -6.82 6.76 -14.07
C PRO A 40 -5.38 6.67 -13.54
N GLN A 41 -5.17 6.74 -12.23
CA GLN A 41 -3.82 6.73 -11.65
C GLN A 41 -3.70 5.74 -10.49
N TYR A 42 -2.63 4.97 -10.53
CA TYR A 42 -2.13 4.08 -9.48
C TYR A 42 -0.68 4.47 -9.23
N MET A 43 -0.40 5.00 -8.05
CA MET A 43 0.91 5.59 -7.73
C MET A 43 1.38 5.08 -6.38
N VAL A 44 2.46 4.31 -6.39
CA VAL A 44 3.11 3.86 -5.15
C VAL A 44 4.11 4.94 -4.73
N GLY A 45 3.92 5.51 -3.55
CA GLY A 45 4.74 6.59 -2.99
C GLY A 45 4.15 7.99 -3.17
N PHE A 46 4.89 8.97 -2.66
CA PHE A 46 4.60 10.40 -2.70
C PHE A 46 5.78 11.19 -3.32
N GLY A 47 5.53 12.45 -3.66
CA GLY A 47 6.56 13.34 -4.21
C GLY A 47 6.79 13.19 -5.72
N PRO A 48 7.99 13.53 -6.23
CA PRO A 48 8.28 13.53 -7.65
C PRO A 48 8.20 12.10 -8.23
N THR A 49 7.61 11.99 -9.42
CA THR A 49 7.48 10.73 -10.14
C THR A 49 8.84 10.29 -10.65
N ILE A 50 9.36 9.18 -10.12
CA ILE A 50 10.60 8.58 -10.61
C ILE A 50 10.33 7.87 -11.93
N TRP A 51 9.21 7.15 -11.98
CA TRP A 51 8.84 6.37 -13.15
C TRP A 51 7.32 6.23 -13.24
N SER A 52 6.80 6.32 -14.46
CA SER A 52 5.39 6.10 -14.76
C SER A 52 5.24 5.39 -16.10
N ARG A 53 4.26 4.50 -16.20
CA ARG A 53 3.87 3.80 -17.42
C ARG A 53 2.35 3.72 -17.51
N LYS A 54 1.80 4.21 -18.62
CA LYS A 54 0.38 4.08 -18.94
C LYS A 54 0.10 2.70 -19.56
N LYS A 55 -0.86 1.96 -18.98
CA LYS A 55 -1.36 0.69 -19.54
C LYS A 55 -2.89 0.69 -19.54
N GLY A 56 -3.47 0.88 -20.73
CA GLY A 56 -4.91 1.02 -20.94
C GLY A 56 -5.43 2.31 -20.30
N ASP A 57 -6.45 2.18 -19.45
CA ASP A 57 -7.09 3.29 -18.73
C ASP A 57 -6.32 3.75 -17.47
N THR A 58 -5.26 3.04 -17.06
CA THR A 58 -4.55 3.31 -15.80
C THR A 58 -3.08 3.64 -16.03
N GLU A 59 -2.63 4.73 -15.42
CA GLU A 59 -1.24 5.10 -15.27
C GLU A 59 -0.67 4.46 -14.00
N TYR A 60 0.34 3.61 -14.15
CA TYR A 60 1.05 2.97 -13.05
C TYR A 60 2.38 3.67 -12.84
N GLY A 61 2.63 4.21 -11.66
CA GLY A 61 3.88 4.89 -11.37
C GLY A 61 4.42 4.63 -9.97
N VAL A 62 5.70 4.94 -9.82
CA VAL A 62 6.43 4.90 -8.56
C VAL A 62 7.01 6.29 -8.31
N LYS A 63 6.76 6.81 -7.11
CA LYS A 63 7.22 8.13 -6.68
C LYS A 63 8.36 8.00 -5.67
N ALA A 64 9.12 9.09 -5.53
CA ALA A 64 10.38 9.06 -4.80
C ALA A 64 10.27 8.80 -3.30
N VAL A 65 9.17 9.21 -2.68
CA VAL A 65 8.97 9.06 -1.23
C VAL A 65 8.15 7.80 -0.97
N PRO A 66 8.70 6.77 -0.31
CA PRO A 66 8.02 5.49 -0.09
C PRO A 66 6.94 5.51 1.00
N LEU A 67 6.48 6.68 1.44
CA LEU A 67 5.60 6.87 2.60
C LEU A 67 4.11 6.61 2.30
N GLY A 68 3.78 5.48 1.66
CA GLY A 68 2.43 5.10 1.28
C GLY A 68 2.24 5.12 -0.25
N GLY A 69 1.03 5.33 -0.71
CA GLY A 69 0.70 5.54 -2.12
C GLY A 69 -0.81 5.78 -2.25
N TYR A 70 -1.28 5.93 -3.48
CA TYR A 70 -2.64 6.35 -3.73
C TYR A 70 -3.19 5.89 -5.06
N ILE A 71 -4.52 5.79 -5.08
CA ILE A 71 -5.30 5.45 -6.25
C ILE A 71 -6.32 6.54 -6.48
N ARG A 72 -6.30 7.13 -7.67
CA ARG A 72 -7.32 8.11 -8.07
C ARG A 72 -8.45 7.36 -8.75
N MET A 73 -9.63 7.39 -8.14
CA MET A 73 -10.86 6.85 -8.68
C MET A 73 -11.73 8.01 -9.18
N ILE A 74 -12.28 7.86 -10.38
CA ILE A 74 -13.15 8.89 -10.95
C ILE A 74 -14.45 8.96 -10.15
N GLY A 75 -14.91 10.18 -9.82
CA GLY A 75 -16.13 10.38 -9.05
C GLY A 75 -16.00 10.10 -7.56
N MET A 76 -14.84 10.39 -6.95
CA MET A 76 -14.78 10.48 -5.47
C MET A 76 -15.39 11.78 -4.93
N PHE A 77 -15.42 12.83 -5.75
CA PHE A 77 -16.05 14.11 -5.41
C PHE A 77 -17.37 14.27 -6.18
N PRO A 78 -18.50 14.51 -5.49
CA PRO A 78 -19.77 14.81 -6.17
C PRO A 78 -19.69 16.19 -6.85
N PRO A 79 -20.36 16.38 -8.01
CA PRO A 79 -20.54 17.70 -8.60
C PRO A 79 -21.34 18.59 -7.63
N GLY A 80 -21.08 19.90 -7.67
CA GLY A 80 -21.86 20.87 -6.88
C GLY A 80 -23.36 20.82 -7.24
N PRO A 81 -24.25 21.33 -6.36
CA PRO A 81 -25.71 21.23 -6.50
C PRO A 81 -26.28 21.66 -7.86
N ASP A 82 -25.61 22.60 -8.54
CA ASP A 82 -26.10 23.21 -9.78
C ASP A 82 -25.48 22.64 -11.07
N GLY A 83 -24.65 21.59 -10.96
CA GLY A 83 -23.91 21.04 -12.12
C GLY A 83 -22.94 22.05 -12.76
N ARG A 84 -22.76 23.22 -12.13
CA ARG A 84 -21.84 24.28 -12.54
C ARG A 84 -20.72 24.41 -11.53
N ILE A 85 -19.55 24.75 -12.06
CA ILE A 85 -18.32 25.00 -11.32
C ILE A 85 -18.47 26.40 -10.71
N GLU A 86 -18.91 26.48 -9.46
CA GLU A 86 -19.00 27.75 -8.73
C GLU A 86 -17.61 28.40 -8.59
N ALA A 87 -17.60 29.73 -8.64
CA ALA A 87 -16.42 30.53 -8.89
C ALA A 87 -15.45 30.56 -7.70
N ARG A 88 -14.16 30.44 -8.04
CA ARG A 88 -12.95 30.77 -7.29
C ARG A 88 -13.21 31.44 -5.94
N SER A 89 -13.25 30.63 -4.89
CA SER A 89 -13.35 31.14 -3.52
C SER A 89 -12.01 31.78 -3.08
N THR A 90 -12.07 32.97 -2.47
CA THR A 90 -10.89 33.76 -2.04
C THR A 90 -10.14 33.16 -0.83
N SER A 91 -10.59 32.03 -0.29
CA SER A 91 -10.00 31.42 0.91
C SER A 91 -8.87 30.44 0.53
N PRO A 92 -7.68 30.52 1.16
CA PRO A 92 -6.55 29.62 0.88
C PRO A 92 -6.89 28.12 1.00
N PHE A 93 -7.75 27.77 1.98
CA PHE A 93 -8.14 26.38 2.21
C PHE A 93 -9.17 25.88 1.21
N ARG A 94 -10.14 26.73 0.85
CA ARG A 94 -11.14 26.37 -0.18
C ARG A 94 -10.51 26.31 -1.57
N GLY A 95 -9.53 27.16 -1.87
CA GLY A 95 -8.75 27.10 -3.12
C GLY A 95 -8.07 25.76 -3.32
N MET A 96 -7.46 25.19 -2.27
CA MET A 96 -6.84 23.85 -2.34
C MET A 96 -7.87 22.74 -2.63
N ILE A 97 -9.08 22.81 -2.06
CA ILE A 97 -10.16 21.85 -2.32
C ILE A 97 -10.67 21.99 -3.76
N GLU A 98 -10.78 23.23 -4.26
CA GLU A 98 -11.17 23.55 -5.63
C GLU A 98 -10.15 23.00 -6.64
N ASP A 99 -8.86 23.17 -6.37
CA ASP A 99 -7.76 22.65 -7.22
C ASP A 99 -7.73 21.12 -7.24
N ALA A 100 -7.94 20.47 -6.09
CA ALA A 100 -8.06 19.01 -6.02
C ALA A 100 -9.29 18.50 -6.78
N ARG A 101 -10.39 19.26 -6.74
CA ARG A 101 -11.64 18.96 -7.45
C ARG A 101 -11.46 19.15 -8.95
N SER A 102 -10.87 20.26 -9.41
CA SER A 102 -10.65 20.55 -10.83
C SER A 102 -9.70 19.53 -11.46
N ALA A 103 -8.62 19.15 -10.77
CA ALA A 103 -7.72 18.08 -11.20
C ALA A 103 -8.40 16.71 -11.30
N ALA A 104 -9.43 16.45 -10.50
CA ALA A 104 -10.23 15.23 -10.61
C ALA A 104 -11.22 15.28 -11.79
N PHE A 105 -11.68 16.47 -12.18
CA PHE A 105 -12.55 16.67 -13.35
C PHE A 105 -11.78 16.66 -14.67
N GLU A 106 -10.53 17.12 -14.70
CA GLU A 106 -9.67 17.08 -15.89
C GLU A 106 -9.39 15.63 -16.36
N GLU A 107 -9.47 14.67 -15.44
CA GLU A 107 -9.34 13.24 -15.74
C GLU A 107 -10.65 12.57 -16.23
N LEU A 108 -11.80 13.25 -16.17
CA LEU A 108 -13.03 12.73 -16.77
C LEU A 108 -12.93 12.77 -18.29
N GLN A 109 -13.04 11.61 -18.92
CA GLN A 109 -13.21 11.54 -20.37
C GLN A 109 -14.71 11.61 -20.74
N PRO A 110 -15.05 12.20 -21.91
CA PRO A 110 -16.42 12.18 -22.42
C PRO A 110 -16.93 10.72 -22.52
N GLY A 111 -17.95 10.36 -21.75
CA GLY A 111 -18.50 8.99 -21.68
C GLY A 111 -18.27 8.22 -20.37
N ASP A 112 -17.55 8.78 -19.39
CA ASP A 112 -17.31 8.13 -18.09
C ASP A 112 -18.41 8.25 -17.05
N GLU A 113 -19.51 8.93 -17.40
CA GLU A 113 -20.62 9.25 -16.50
C GLU A 113 -21.23 7.99 -15.84
N THR A 114 -21.18 6.86 -16.53
CA THR A 114 -21.71 5.57 -16.07
C THR A 114 -20.71 4.73 -15.27
N ARG A 115 -19.44 5.16 -15.19
CA ARG A 115 -18.33 4.45 -14.53
C ARG A 115 -17.83 5.15 -13.26
N LEU A 116 -18.50 6.21 -12.84
CA LEU A 116 -18.16 7.00 -11.65
C LEU A 116 -18.30 6.17 -10.35
N PHE A 117 -17.42 6.41 -9.38
CA PHE A 117 -17.42 5.71 -8.10
C PHE A 117 -18.70 6.01 -7.28
N TYR A 118 -19.16 7.25 -7.27
CA TYR A 118 -20.35 7.65 -6.49
C TYR A 118 -21.68 7.12 -7.06
N THR A 119 -21.76 6.83 -8.36
CA THR A 119 -22.98 6.29 -8.98
C THR A 119 -23.18 4.81 -8.69
N ARG A 120 -22.13 4.11 -8.20
CA ARG A 120 -22.23 2.71 -7.81
C ARG A 120 -22.95 2.56 -6.47
N LYS A 121 -23.74 1.49 -6.37
CA LYS A 121 -24.44 1.09 -5.15
C LYS A 121 -23.48 1.10 -3.93
N PRO A 122 -23.93 1.54 -2.75
CA PRO A 122 -23.06 1.75 -1.58
C PRO A 122 -22.28 0.50 -1.17
N TRP A 123 -22.89 -0.69 -1.22
CA TRP A 123 -22.19 -1.95 -0.93
C TRP A 123 -20.97 -2.23 -1.83
N LYS A 124 -20.98 -1.83 -3.11
CA LYS A 124 -19.84 -1.99 -4.02
C LYS A 124 -18.70 -1.06 -3.60
N ARG A 125 -19.04 0.15 -3.15
CA ARG A 125 -18.06 1.13 -2.63
C ARG A 125 -17.40 0.59 -1.35
N VAL A 126 -18.18 -0.01 -0.45
CA VAL A 126 -17.66 -0.65 0.76
C VAL A 126 -16.73 -1.80 0.41
N ILE A 127 -17.09 -2.67 -0.55
CA ILE A 127 -16.20 -3.76 -0.99
C ILE A 127 -14.88 -3.20 -1.55
N VAL A 128 -14.93 -2.15 -2.39
CA VAL A 128 -13.70 -1.53 -2.92
C VAL A 128 -12.85 -0.96 -1.81
N MET A 129 -13.44 -0.28 -0.82
CA MET A 129 -12.71 0.27 0.34
C MET A 129 -12.14 -0.81 1.27
N PHE A 130 -12.81 -1.96 1.39
CA PHE A 130 -12.34 -3.06 2.22
C PHE A 130 -11.30 -3.96 1.51
N ALA A 131 -11.27 -3.94 0.18
CA ALA A 131 -10.40 -4.80 -0.61
C ALA A 131 -8.91 -4.60 -0.33
N GLY A 132 -8.46 -3.36 -0.08
CA GLY A 132 -7.06 -3.08 0.26
C GLY A 132 -6.61 -3.77 1.55
N PRO A 133 -7.26 -3.50 2.70
CA PRO A 133 -6.97 -4.20 3.95
C PRO A 133 -7.08 -5.73 3.84
N PHE A 134 -8.09 -6.21 3.10
CA PHE A 134 -8.27 -7.65 2.86
C PHE A 134 -7.08 -8.28 2.12
N MET A 135 -6.54 -7.61 1.08
CA MET A 135 -5.37 -8.14 0.37
C MET A 135 -4.12 -8.19 1.24
N ASN A 136 -3.97 -7.28 2.20
CA ASN A 136 -2.87 -7.36 3.17
C ASN A 136 -3.05 -8.50 4.16
N LEU A 137 -4.28 -8.83 4.55
CA LEU A 137 -4.55 -10.03 5.36
C LEU A 137 -4.15 -11.31 4.58
N VAL A 138 -4.50 -11.38 3.30
CA VAL A 138 -4.09 -12.49 2.42
C VAL A 138 -2.57 -12.57 2.32
N LEU A 139 -1.89 -11.43 2.13
CA LEU A 139 -0.44 -11.36 2.10
C LEU A 139 0.19 -11.84 3.42
N ALA A 140 -0.37 -11.44 4.56
CA ALA A 140 0.09 -11.85 5.88
C ALA A 140 -0.03 -13.38 6.06
N VAL A 141 -1.17 -13.97 5.68
CA VAL A 141 -1.35 -15.43 5.73
C VAL A 141 -0.35 -16.15 4.81
N ALA A 142 -0.14 -15.66 3.59
CA ALA A 142 0.81 -16.25 2.65
C ALA A 142 2.25 -16.19 3.17
N ILE A 143 2.67 -15.04 3.71
CA ILE A 143 4.01 -14.90 4.31
C ILE A 143 4.15 -15.80 5.53
N PHE A 144 3.15 -15.84 6.42
CA PHE A 144 3.20 -16.66 7.62
C PHE A 144 3.29 -18.15 7.29
N LEU A 145 2.45 -18.64 6.38
CA LEU A 145 2.50 -20.03 5.91
C LEU A 145 3.84 -20.35 5.25
N GLY A 146 4.35 -19.45 4.40
CA GLY A 146 5.66 -19.62 3.76
C GLY A 146 6.79 -19.74 4.78
N VAL A 147 6.84 -18.84 5.76
CA VAL A 147 7.85 -18.85 6.84
C VAL A 147 7.74 -20.13 7.69
N MET A 148 6.52 -20.57 8.03
CA MET A 148 6.33 -21.82 8.78
C MET A 148 6.83 -23.03 8.00
N MET A 149 6.61 -23.07 6.69
CA MET A 149 7.11 -24.17 5.84
C MET A 149 8.63 -24.15 5.66
N THR A 150 9.28 -22.98 5.63
CA THR A 150 10.73 -22.89 5.40
C THR A 150 11.57 -23.04 6.67
N PHE A 151 11.14 -22.47 7.79
CA PHE A 151 11.92 -22.45 9.04
C PHE A 151 11.41 -23.45 10.10
N GLY A 152 10.26 -24.08 9.86
CA GLY A 152 9.64 -25.02 10.78
C GLY A 152 9.16 -24.35 12.08
N VAL A 153 8.66 -25.16 13.00
CA VAL A 153 8.28 -24.70 14.34
C VAL A 153 9.47 -24.94 15.27
N GLN A 154 10.00 -23.88 15.89
CA GLN A 154 11.01 -24.02 16.94
C GLN A 154 10.36 -24.64 18.18
N THR A 155 10.42 -25.97 18.28
CA THR A 155 10.00 -26.70 19.47
C THR A 155 11.03 -26.47 20.57
N GLN A 156 10.61 -25.85 21.67
CA GLN A 156 11.46 -25.77 22.86
C GLN A 156 11.61 -27.17 23.43
N THR A 157 12.79 -27.76 23.24
CA THR A 157 13.11 -29.05 23.84
C THR A 157 13.58 -28.86 25.28
N THR A 158 13.21 -29.79 26.16
CA THR A 158 13.74 -29.85 27.54
C THR A 158 15.11 -30.53 27.60
N THR A 159 15.65 -30.97 26.46
CA THR A 159 16.98 -31.60 26.36
C THR A 159 18.02 -30.59 25.88
N VAL A 160 19.00 -30.26 26.72
CA VAL A 160 20.12 -29.39 26.34
C VAL A 160 20.93 -30.04 25.21
N GLY A 161 20.96 -29.42 24.02
CA GLY A 161 21.57 -30.00 22.82
C GLY A 161 23.10 -29.88 22.75
N LYS A 162 23.67 -28.79 23.25
CA LYS A 162 25.12 -28.61 23.42
C LYS A 162 25.37 -27.80 24.68
N VAL A 163 26.14 -28.38 25.59
CA VAL A 163 26.76 -27.65 26.69
C VAL A 163 28.15 -27.24 26.20
N SER A 164 28.56 -25.99 26.42
CA SER A 164 29.93 -25.56 26.12
C SER A 164 30.91 -26.38 26.95
N ASP A 165 31.81 -27.10 26.30
CA ASP A 165 32.79 -27.94 27.01
C ASP A 165 33.70 -27.10 27.89
N CYS A 166 33.79 -27.52 29.16
CA CYS A 166 34.69 -27.10 30.23
C CYS A 166 35.17 -25.64 30.22
N VAL A 167 34.47 -24.77 30.95
CA VAL A 167 35.14 -23.65 31.63
C VAL A 167 35.90 -24.26 32.82
N ILE A 168 37.23 -24.14 32.82
CA ILE A 168 38.09 -24.58 33.94
C ILE A 168 37.52 -24.01 35.24
N GLN A 169 37.26 -24.89 36.21
CA GLN A 169 36.79 -24.44 37.51
C GLN A 169 37.87 -23.59 38.17
N GLN A 170 37.49 -22.43 38.67
CA GLN A 170 38.38 -21.44 39.28
C GLN A 170 39.20 -22.00 40.47
N SER A 171 38.84 -23.17 41.00
CA SER A 171 39.59 -23.93 42.01
C SER A 171 40.89 -24.54 41.51
N GLU A 172 41.06 -24.75 40.20
CA GLU A 172 42.26 -25.39 39.61
C GLU A 172 43.38 -24.37 39.31
N ASN A 173 43.12 -23.07 39.46
CA ASN A 173 44.09 -21.98 39.31
C ASN A 173 44.70 -21.51 40.65
N ARG A 174 44.58 -22.31 41.71
CA ARG A 174 45.14 -22.00 43.04
C ARG A 174 46.06 -23.11 43.52
N SER A 175 47.11 -23.36 42.75
CA SER A 175 48.29 -24.15 43.18
C SER A 175 49.54 -23.64 42.48
#